data_AF-A0A2W4RI94-F1
#
_entry.id   AF-A0A2W4RI94-F1
#
_cell.length_a   1.000
_cell.length_b   1.000
_cell.length_c   1.000
_cell.angle_alpha   90.00
_cell.angle_beta   90.00
_cell.angle_gamma   90.00
#
_symmetry.space_group_name_H-M   'P 1'
#
loop_
_entity.id
_entity.type
_entity.pdbx_description
1 polymer ?
#
loop_
_entity_poly.entity_id
_entity_poly.type
_entity_poly.pdbx_seq_one_letter_code
_entity_poly.pdbx_strand_id
1 'polypeptide(L)'
;MDTSNQQKLGEIKLKLAKWVLPLVLLALVSMQTKADTVDNCKPSNEALNLLTDVIFVRPVGVVGLLAGSALFVGLSPLTALANIPEPHNAFHRVGAVLIGVPYSYTFERPLGYFSASC
;
A
#
# COMPACT_ATOMS: atom_id res chain seq x y z
N MET A 1 9.98 -32.69 -35.22
CA MET A 1 9.78 -32.18 -33.84
C MET A 1 8.41 -31.52 -33.80
N ASP A 2 7.46 -32.11 -33.06
CA ASP A 2 6.04 -31.78 -33.12
C ASP A 2 5.71 -30.38 -32.62
N THR A 3 5.27 -29.53 -33.55
CA THR A 3 4.79 -28.16 -33.31
C THR A 3 3.51 -28.12 -32.46
N SER A 4 2.73 -29.20 -32.44
CA SER A 4 1.52 -29.35 -31.62
C SER A 4 1.80 -29.31 -30.11
N ASN A 5 2.87 -29.96 -29.64
CA ASN A 5 3.22 -30.01 -28.21
C ASN A 5 3.77 -28.67 -27.70
N GLN A 6 4.45 -27.90 -28.55
CA GLN A 6 4.96 -26.57 -28.19
C GLN A 6 3.83 -25.55 -28.03
N GLN A 7 2.79 -25.63 -28.87
CA GLN A 7 1.64 -24.72 -28.80
C GLN A 7 0.79 -24.97 -27.54
N LYS A 8 0.57 -26.25 -27.20
CA LYS A 8 -0.17 -26.64 -26.00
C LYS A 8 0.54 -26.25 -24.71
N LEU A 9 1.88 -26.30 -24.71
CA LEU A 9 2.70 -25.89 -23.58
C LEU A 9 2.64 -24.37 -23.33
N GLY A 10 2.59 -23.56 -24.39
CA GLY A 10 2.46 -22.09 -24.30
C GLY A 10 1.13 -21.67 -23.64
N GLU A 11 0.02 -22.27 -24.06
CA GLU A 11 -1.31 -22.03 -23.50
C GLU A 11 -1.41 -22.39 -22.01
N ILE A 12 -0.79 -23.51 -21.60
CA ILE A 12 -0.76 -23.94 -20.19
C ILE A 12 0.06 -22.98 -19.34
N LYS A 13 1.23 -22.54 -19.82
CA LYS A 13 2.05 -21.56 -19.10
C LYS A 13 1.35 -20.22 -18.98
N LEU A 14 0.64 -19.78 -20.02
CA LEU A 14 -0.12 -18.53 -20.00
C LEU A 14 -1.32 -18.61 -19.03
N LYS A 15 -2.04 -19.74 -19.02
CA LYS A 15 -3.10 -19.98 -18.03
C LYS A 15 -2.56 -20.01 -16.60
N LEU A 16 -1.47 -20.73 -16.35
CA LEU A 16 -0.85 -20.76 -15.02
C LEU A 16 -0.38 -19.37 -14.58
N ALA A 17 0.33 -18.63 -15.43
CA ALA A 17 0.79 -17.28 -15.12
C ALA A 17 -0.38 -16.35 -14.77
N LYS A 18 -1.51 -16.47 -15.48
CA LYS A 18 -2.70 -15.64 -15.25
C LYS A 18 -3.36 -15.89 -13.88
N TRP A 19 -3.22 -17.08 -13.30
CA TRP A 19 -3.75 -17.42 -11.98
C TRP A 19 -2.73 -17.24 -10.85
N VAL A 20 -1.44 -17.43 -11.14
CA VAL A 20 -0.35 -17.26 -10.17
C VAL A 20 -0.05 -15.78 -9.91
N LEU A 21 -0.10 -14.94 -10.94
CA LEU A 21 0.16 -13.50 -10.82
C LEU A 21 -0.75 -12.77 -9.80
N PRO A 22 -2.08 -12.91 -9.81
CA PRO A 22 -2.94 -12.27 -8.80
C PRO A 22 -2.73 -12.86 -7.40
N LEU A 23 -2.36 -14.14 -7.30
CA LEU A 23 -2.16 -14.83 -6.02
C LEU A 23 -0.85 -14.38 -5.35
N VAL A 24 0.19 -14.13 -6.15
CA VAL A 24 1.44 -13.51 -5.68
C VAL A 24 1.22 -12.05 -5.27
N LEU A 25 0.40 -11.30 -6.02
CA LEU A 25 0.03 -9.93 -5.66
C LEU A 25 -0.72 -9.87 -4.31
N LEU A 26 -1.62 -10.82 -4.08
CA LEU A 26 -2.36 -10.94 -2.82
C LEU A 26 -1.46 -11.34 -1.65
N ALA A 27 -0.50 -12.23 -1.89
CA ALA A 27 0.49 -12.63 -0.87
C ALA A 27 1.40 -11.46 -0.46
N LEU A 28 1.83 -10.60 -1.41
CA LEU A 28 2.65 -9.42 -1.11
C LEU A 28 1.93 -8.43 -0.19
N VAL A 29 0.62 -8.25 -0.32
CA VAL A 29 -0.18 -7.39 0.56
C VAL A 29 -0.27 -7.92 2.00
N SER A 30 -0.24 -9.24 2.19
CA SER A 30 -0.42 -9.84 3.52
C SER A 30 0.76 -9.66 4.49
N MET A 31 1.95 -9.30 3.99
CA MET A 31 3.18 -9.23 4.80
C MET A 31 3.39 -7.91 5.56
N GLN A 32 2.49 -6.94 5.45
CA GLN A 32 2.71 -5.59 6.00
C GLN A 32 2.16 -5.36 7.43
N THR A 33 1.75 -6.39 8.16
CA THR A 33 1.21 -6.21 9.53
C THR A 33 2.35 -6.09 10.56
N LYS A 34 2.84 -4.87 10.78
CA LYS A 34 3.56 -4.53 12.01
C LYS A 34 2.56 -4.15 13.09
N ALA A 35 2.59 -4.87 14.21
CA ALA A 35 1.78 -4.61 15.39
C ALA A 35 2.69 -4.08 16.50
N ASP A 36 2.78 -2.76 16.65
CA ASP A 36 3.38 -2.15 17.83
C ASP A 36 2.31 -2.06 18.93
N THR A 37 2.59 -2.61 20.11
CA THR A 37 1.72 -2.56 21.29
C THR A 37 2.01 -1.28 22.08
N VAL A 38 1.02 -0.40 22.22
CA VAL A 38 1.10 0.78 23.09
C VAL A 38 0.63 0.39 24.49
N ASP A 39 1.57 0.04 25.38
CA ASP A 39 1.30 -0.59 26.68
C ASP A 39 0.55 0.28 27.73
N ASN A 40 0.27 1.56 27.44
CA ASN A 40 -0.24 2.52 28.44
C ASN A 40 -1.68 3.01 28.22
N CYS A 41 -2.45 2.43 27.29
CA CYS A 41 -3.88 2.74 27.14
C CYS A 41 -4.71 1.46 27.10
N LYS A 42 -5.55 1.27 28.12
CA LYS A 42 -6.58 0.21 28.21
C LYS A 42 -7.93 0.80 27.79
N PRO A 43 -8.30 0.80 26.50
CA PRO A 43 -9.65 1.14 26.12
C PRO A 43 -10.61 0.02 26.58
N SER A 44 -11.81 0.37 27.04
CA SER A 44 -12.82 -0.61 27.46
C SER A 44 -13.25 -1.61 26.36
N ASN A 45 -12.91 -1.30 25.10
CA ASN A 45 -13.27 -2.08 23.91
C ASN A 45 -12.04 -2.34 22.99
N GLU A 46 -10.92 -2.83 23.54
CA GLU A 46 -9.69 -3.17 22.79
C GLU A 46 -9.95 -3.97 21.50
N ALA A 47 -10.71 -5.06 21.58
CA ALA A 47 -11.01 -5.91 20.44
C ALA A 47 -11.79 -5.18 19.34
N LEU A 48 -12.74 -4.31 19.72
CA LEU A 48 -13.53 -3.54 18.76
C LEU A 48 -12.65 -2.51 18.05
N ASN A 49 -11.80 -1.79 18.79
CA ASN A 49 -10.88 -0.80 18.23
C ASN A 49 -9.88 -1.44 17.25
N LEU A 50 -9.36 -2.62 17.58
CA LEU A 50 -8.49 -3.39 16.68
C LEU A 50 -9.23 -3.82 15.41
N LEU A 51 -10.45 -4.38 15.54
CA LEU A 51 -11.26 -4.78 14.39
C LEU A 51 -11.60 -3.59 13.50
N THR A 52 -12.01 -2.47 14.08
CA THR A 52 -12.36 -1.27 13.32
C THR A 52 -11.13 -0.70 12.59
N ASP A 53 -9.96 -0.70 13.23
CA ASP A 53 -8.72 -0.23 12.60
C ASP A 53 -8.34 -1.11 11.39
N VAL A 54 -8.39 -2.44 11.54
CA VAL A 54 -8.01 -3.37 10.46
C VAL A 54 -9.04 -3.41 9.33
N ILE A 55 -10.33 -3.42 9.65
CA ILE A 55 -11.40 -3.63 8.65
C ILE A 55 -11.76 -2.33 7.93
N PHE A 56 -11.73 -1.19 8.61
CA PHE A 56 -12.20 0.07 8.03
C PHE A 56 -11.06 1.07 7.83
N VAL A 57 -10.23 1.31 8.84
CA VAL A 57 -9.23 2.40 8.79
C VAL A 57 -8.08 2.07 7.84
N ARG A 58 -7.53 0.86 7.89
CA ARG A 58 -6.39 0.46 7.04
C ARG A 58 -6.72 0.36 5.55
N PRO A 59 -7.86 -0.21 5.12
CA PRO A 59 -8.23 -0.20 3.70
C PRO A 59 -8.38 1.22 3.14
N VAL A 60 -8.89 2.17 3.93
CA VAL A 60 -8.95 3.58 3.53
C VAL A 60 -7.55 4.14 3.31
N GLY A 61 -6.60 3.81 4.19
CA GLY A 61 -5.19 4.17 4.03
C GLY A 61 -4.55 3.57 2.77
N VAL A 62 -4.83 2.31 2.45
CA VAL A 62 -4.37 1.65 1.20
C VAL A 62 -4.96 2.33 -0.04
N VAL A 63 -6.25 2.67 -0.03
CA VAL A 63 -6.87 3.42 -1.13
C VAL A 63 -6.22 4.80 -1.28
N GLY A 64 -5.94 5.48 -0.16
CA GLY A 64 -5.20 6.74 -0.15
C GLY A 64 -3.80 6.61 -0.73
N LEU A 65 -3.07 5.55 -0.39
CA LEU A 65 -1.74 5.25 -0.93
C LEU A 65 -1.79 5.01 -2.44
N LEU A 66 -2.76 4.23 -2.93
CA LEU A 66 -2.92 3.95 -4.36
C LEU A 66 -3.29 5.22 -5.14
N ALA A 67 -4.24 5.99 -4.62
CA ALA A 67 -4.66 7.25 -5.22
C ALA A 67 -3.50 8.27 -5.23
N GLY A 68 -2.79 8.41 -4.10
CA GLY A 68 -1.62 9.27 -3.97
C GLY A 68 -0.47 8.86 -4.91
N SER A 69 -0.23 7.57 -5.06
CA SER A 69 0.77 7.04 -6.01
C SER A 69 0.38 7.32 -7.46
N ALA A 70 -0.87 7.11 -7.84
CA ALA A 70 -1.37 7.43 -9.18
C ALA A 70 -1.25 8.93 -9.47
N LEU A 71 -1.58 9.77 -8.48
CA LEU A 71 -1.51 11.22 -8.59
C LEU A 71 -0.05 11.70 -8.66
N PHE A 72 0.87 11.08 -7.92
CA PHE A 72 2.31 11.35 -8.01
C PHE A 72 2.87 11.05 -9.40
N VAL A 73 2.48 9.93 -10.01
CA VAL A 73 2.88 9.60 -11.39
C VAL A 73 2.29 10.59 -12.38
N GLY A 74 1.00 10.94 -12.24
CA GLY A 74 0.33 11.91 -13.11
C GLY A 74 0.90 13.32 -13.02
N LEU A 75 1.29 13.77 -11.82
CA LEU A 75 1.92 15.07 -11.58
C LEU A 75 3.43 15.06 -11.82
N SER A 76 4.04 13.92 -12.15
CA SER A 76 5.50 13.82 -12.31
C SER A 76 6.09 14.80 -13.32
N PRO A 77 5.47 15.10 -14.49
CA PRO A 77 6.05 16.07 -15.43
C PRO A 77 6.01 17.50 -14.88
N LEU A 78 4.92 17.86 -14.18
CA LEU A 78 4.79 19.17 -13.54
C LEU A 78 5.76 19.30 -12.36
N THR A 79 5.92 18.23 -11.59
CA THR A 79 6.85 18.17 -10.47
C THR A 79 8.29 18.32 -10.95
N ALA A 80 8.62 17.79 -12.14
CA ALA A 80 9.93 17.98 -12.76
C ALA A 80 10.22 19.47 -13.06
N LEU A 81 9.24 20.21 -13.60
CA LEU A 81 9.37 21.64 -13.83
C LEU A 81 9.53 22.42 -12.51
N ALA A 82 8.74 22.06 -11.50
CA ALA A 82 8.84 22.66 -10.17
C ALA A 82 10.14 22.31 -9.43
N ASN A 83 10.91 21.32 -9.91
CA ASN A 83 12.19 20.92 -9.34
C ASN A 83 13.37 21.72 -9.90
N ILE A 84 13.16 22.56 -10.93
CA ILE A 84 14.20 23.42 -11.53
C ILE A 84 14.71 24.49 -10.57
N PRO A 85 13.89 25.23 -9.81
CA PRO A 85 14.42 26.15 -8.81
C PRO A 85 15.07 25.40 -7.64
N GLU A 86 16.12 25.98 -7.07
CA GLU A 86 16.62 25.57 -5.75
C GLU A 86 15.45 25.61 -4.75
N PRO A 87 15.33 24.64 -3.83
CA PRO A 87 16.32 23.63 -3.43
C PRO A 87 16.20 22.24 -4.11
N HIS A 88 15.65 22.15 -5.33
CA HIS A 88 15.58 20.90 -6.14
C HIS A 88 15.01 19.68 -5.41
N ASN A 89 14.10 19.89 -4.46
CA ASN A 89 13.51 18.84 -3.63
C ASN A 89 11.99 18.70 -3.83
N ALA A 90 11.46 19.18 -4.95
CA ALA A 90 10.04 19.11 -5.26
C ALA A 90 9.57 17.65 -5.33
N PHE A 91 10.32 16.77 -5.98
CA PHE A 91 10.01 15.34 -6.01
C PHE A 91 9.97 14.70 -4.63
N HIS A 92 10.95 15.02 -3.77
CA HIS A 92 11.00 14.51 -2.41
C HIS A 92 9.79 14.98 -1.61
N ARG A 93 9.45 16.27 -1.68
CA ARG A 93 8.31 16.84 -0.94
C ARG A 93 6.98 16.28 -1.41
N VAL A 94 6.75 16.25 -2.72
CA VAL A 94 5.48 15.75 -3.28
C VAL A 94 5.33 14.25 -3.02
N GLY A 95 6.40 13.47 -3.18
CA GLY A 95 6.40 12.03 -2.86
C GLY A 95 6.19 11.76 -1.37
N ALA A 96 6.84 12.53 -0.48
CA ALA A 96 6.65 12.40 0.96
C ALA A 96 5.19 12.66 1.38
N VAL A 97 4.53 13.65 0.76
CA VAL A 97 3.12 13.96 1.07
C VAL A 97 2.16 12.97 0.45
N LEU A 98 2.31 12.63 -0.83
CA LEU A 98 1.34 11.79 -1.55
C LEU A 98 1.50 10.30 -1.28
N ILE A 99 2.70 9.84 -0.91
CA ILE A 99 3.01 8.42 -0.70
C ILE A 99 3.45 8.18 0.73
N GLY A 100 4.40 8.97 1.24
CA GLY A 100 4.98 8.79 2.57
C GLY A 100 3.95 8.90 3.70
N VAL A 101 3.18 9.98 3.73
CA VAL A 101 2.13 10.19 4.75
C VAL A 101 1.09 9.07 4.78
N PRO A 102 0.44 8.70 3.65
CA PRO A 102 -0.52 7.60 3.67
C PRO A 102 0.14 6.25 3.97
N TYR A 103 1.39 6.03 3.58
CA TYR A 103 2.15 4.83 3.96
C TYR A 103 2.33 4.74 5.48
N SER A 104 2.87 5.78 6.10
CA SER A 104 3.07 5.83 7.55
C SER A 104 1.76 5.67 8.31
N TYR A 105 0.69 6.33 7.85
CA TYR A 105 -0.64 6.19 8.44
C TYR A 105 -1.19 4.76 8.35
N THR A 106 -0.89 4.04 7.27
CA THR A 106 -1.44 2.70 7.00
C THR A 106 -0.63 1.57 7.64
N PHE A 107 0.70 1.68 7.66
CA PHE A 107 1.59 0.57 8.01
C PHE A 107 2.45 0.81 9.25
N GLU A 108 2.76 2.07 9.58
CA GLU A 108 3.62 2.40 10.73
C GLU A 108 2.82 2.76 11.99
N ARG A 109 1.53 3.11 11.84
CA ARG A 109 0.66 3.41 12.97
C ARG A 109 0.36 2.15 13.80
N PRO A 110 0.45 2.22 15.15
CA PRO A 110 0.03 1.15 16.06
C PRO A 110 -1.43 0.76 15.87
N LEU A 111 -1.72 -0.54 15.97
CA LEU A 111 -3.07 -1.08 15.86
C LEU A 111 -3.92 -0.69 17.07
N GLY A 112 -5.17 -0.30 16.82
CA GLY A 112 -6.18 -0.08 17.87
C GLY A 112 -5.96 1.18 18.73
N TYR A 113 -4.96 2.00 18.41
CA TYR A 113 -4.68 3.25 19.12
C TYR A 113 -5.45 4.43 18.50
N PHE A 114 -6.52 4.90 19.15
CA PHE A 114 -7.23 6.12 18.76
C PHE A 114 -7.02 7.20 19.82
N SER A 115 -6.51 8.37 19.43
CA SER A 115 -6.21 9.51 20.32
C SER A 115 -7.43 10.12 21.02
N ALA A 116 -8.65 9.64 20.74
CA ALA A 116 -9.89 10.06 21.40
C ALA A 116 -10.40 9.01 22.42
N SER A 117 -9.71 7.87 22.53
CA SER A 117 -10.05 6.75 23.42
C SER A 117 -9.14 6.67 24.65
N CYS A 118 -8.13 7.55 24.69
CA CYS A 118 -7.29 7.98 25.79
C CYS A 118 -7.26 9.51 25.70
#